data_AF-A0A8J3GHN6-F1
#
_entry.id   AF-A0A8J3GHN6-F1
#
_cell.length_a   1.000
_cell.length_b   1.000
_cell.length_c   1.000
_cell.angle_alpha   90.00
_cell.angle_beta   90.00
_cell.angle_gamma   90.00
#
_symmetry.space_group_name_H-M   'P 1'
#
loop_
_entity.id
_entity.type
_entity.pdbx_description
1 polymer ?
#
loop_
_entity_poly.entity_id
_entity_poly.type
_entity_poly.pdbx_seq_one_letter_code
_entity_poly.pdbx_strand_id
1 'polypeptide(L)'
;MSTTPSGEKVYKYRIANIILLTTHEDAVREAILISHGGYTPRRDFFRRGSGLVVIPDGLTMEFASARCAETLVETGIEDAARVLAGFPYYTSETLKPGQHVDNYSLTYAAEGDLFTPSSHCDVIKISAGPKAHLSDIFNVYRTLGCTWKTLHYFPCRANKLLAA
;
A
#
# COMPACT_ATOMS: atom_id res chain seq x y z
N MET A 1 -21.69 -2.84 8.47
CA MET A 1 -20.81 -1.86 9.16
C MET A 1 -20.03 -2.64 10.19
N SER A 2 -18.72 -2.44 10.25
CA SER A 2 -17.82 -3.09 11.21
C SER A 2 -17.23 -2.03 12.14
N THR A 3 -16.82 -2.43 13.34
CA THR A 3 -16.16 -1.55 14.31
C THR A 3 -14.72 -1.97 14.52
N THR A 4 -13.85 -1.02 14.85
CA THR A 4 -12.49 -1.31 15.34
C THR A 4 -12.55 -1.94 16.75
N PRO A 5 -11.45 -2.51 17.27
CA PRO A 5 -11.36 -2.92 18.67
C PRO A 5 -11.64 -1.78 19.69
N SER A 6 -11.41 -0.52 19.29
CA SER A 6 -11.73 0.68 20.07
C SER A 6 -13.20 1.14 19.95
N GLY A 7 -14.01 0.47 19.13
CA GLY A 7 -15.42 0.81 18.92
C GLY A 7 -15.68 1.87 17.84
N GLU A 8 -14.66 2.31 17.12
CA GLU A 8 -14.79 3.28 16.03
C GLU A 8 -15.48 2.65 14.83
N LYS A 9 -16.31 3.44 14.14
CA LYS A 9 -17.03 2.98 12.96
C LYS A 9 -16.09 2.91 11.77
N VAL A 10 -16.04 1.75 11.13
CA VAL A 10 -15.24 1.54 9.92
C VAL A 10 -16.09 1.75 8.67
N TYR A 11 -15.59 2.59 7.79
CA TYR A 11 -16.12 2.88 6.48
C TYR A 11 -15.31 2.14 5.42
N LYS A 12 -15.98 1.69 4.37
CA LYS A 12 -15.38 0.91 3.29
C LYS A 12 -15.70 1.57 1.97
N TYR A 13 -14.65 1.99 1.27
CA TYR A 13 -14.72 2.49 -0.10
C TYR A 13 -14.17 1.46 -1.06
N ARG A 14 -14.80 1.35 -2.23
CA ARG A 14 -14.27 0.53 -3.32
C ARG A 14 -14.20 1.37 -4.58
N ILE A 15 -12.99 1.52 -5.11
CA ILE A 15 -12.75 2.14 -6.40
C ILE A 15 -12.02 1.11 -7.26
N ALA A 16 -12.70 0.61 -8.28
CA ALA A 16 -12.25 -0.54 -9.06
C ALA A 16 -11.88 -1.75 -8.16
N ASN A 17 -10.61 -2.13 -8.16
CA ASN A 17 -10.08 -3.26 -7.39
C ASN A 17 -9.42 -2.84 -6.07
N ILE A 18 -9.49 -1.56 -5.71
CA ILE A 18 -8.95 -1.05 -4.45
C ILE A 18 -10.06 -0.97 -3.42
N ILE A 19 -9.78 -1.47 -2.23
CA ILE A 19 -10.63 -1.36 -1.05
C ILE A 19 -9.88 -0.48 -0.05
N LEU A 20 -10.47 0.66 0.30
CA LEU A 20 -10.01 1.50 1.40
C LEU A 20 -10.93 1.27 2.61
N LEU A 21 -10.32 0.94 3.74
CA LEU A 21 -10.96 0.94 5.05
C LEU A 21 -10.46 2.15 5.84
N THR A 22 -11.38 2.95 6.37
CA THR A 22 -11.07 4.17 7.12
C THR A 22 -12.03 4.37 8.27
N THR A 23 -11.59 5.09 9.31
CA THR A 23 -12.42 5.54 10.44
C THR A 23 -13.03 6.93 10.22
N HIS A 24 -12.62 7.64 9.15
CA HIS A 24 -12.96 9.05 8.87
C HIS A 24 -12.58 10.06 9.96
N GLU A 25 -11.62 9.73 10.81
CA GLU A 25 -11.11 10.74 11.71
C GLU A 25 -10.29 11.76 10.91
N ASP A 26 -10.60 13.05 11.07
CA ASP A 26 -9.88 14.15 10.40
C ASP A 26 -8.38 14.18 10.76
N ALA A 27 -7.97 13.42 11.77
CA ALA A 27 -6.61 13.23 12.22
C ALA A 27 -5.84 12.12 11.49
N VAL A 28 -6.47 11.35 10.59
CA VAL A 28 -5.77 10.28 9.85
C VAL A 28 -4.71 10.89 8.95
N ARG A 29 -3.45 10.57 9.27
CA ARG A 29 -2.25 11.07 8.57
C ARG A 29 -1.53 9.99 7.81
N GLU A 30 -1.89 8.74 8.02
CA GLU A 30 -1.13 7.60 7.49
C GLU A 30 -2.07 6.61 6.82
N ALA A 31 -1.53 5.84 5.89
CA ALA A 31 -2.21 4.69 5.33
C ALA A 31 -1.22 3.56 5.14
N ILE A 32 -1.64 2.33 5.43
CA ILE A 32 -0.92 1.13 5.02
C ILE A 32 -1.49 0.58 3.72
N LEU A 33 -0.61 0.10 2.84
CA LEU A 33 -0.96 -0.66 1.64
C LEU A 33 -0.38 -2.06 1.76
N ILE A 34 -1.27 -3.05 1.80
CA ILE A 34 -0.91 -4.47 1.82
C ILE A 34 -1.34 -5.09 0.51
N SER A 35 -0.37 -5.58 -0.24
CA SER A 35 -0.60 -6.26 -1.50
C SER A 35 0.57 -7.17 -1.82
N HIS A 36 0.31 -8.29 -2.48
CA HIS A 36 1.36 -8.93 -3.27
C HIS A 36 1.63 -8.09 -4.52
N GLY A 37 2.78 -8.32 -5.13
CA GLY A 37 3.08 -7.69 -6.40
C GLY A 37 4.50 -7.15 -6.46
N GLY A 38 4.93 -6.89 -7.67
CA GLY A 38 6.30 -6.49 -7.96
C GLY A 38 6.36 -5.79 -9.30
N TYR A 39 7.48 -5.10 -9.52
CA TYR A 39 7.73 -4.42 -10.78
C TYR A 39 7.70 -5.44 -11.92
N THR A 40 6.98 -5.09 -13.00
CA THR A 40 7.04 -5.86 -14.24
C THR A 40 7.94 -5.06 -15.20
N PRO A 41 9.23 -5.41 -15.29
CA PRO A 41 10.14 -4.73 -16.19
C PRO A 41 9.73 -4.93 -17.64
N ARG A 42 10.15 -3.98 -18.47
CA ARG A 42 10.07 -4.13 -19.92
C ARG A 42 10.87 -5.37 -20.34
N ARG A 43 10.20 -6.35 -20.98
CA ARG A 43 10.83 -7.59 -21.45
C ARG A 43 11.23 -7.53 -22.93
N ASP A 44 10.50 -6.77 -23.73
CA ASP A 44 10.77 -6.57 -25.17
C ASP A 44 10.09 -5.28 -25.69
N PHE A 45 10.11 -5.05 -27.00
CA PHE A 45 9.49 -3.88 -27.63
C PHE A 45 7.96 -3.85 -27.49
N PHE A 46 7.30 -5.02 -27.42
CA PHE A 46 5.85 -5.18 -27.40
C PHE A 46 5.26 -5.27 -25.99
N ARG A 47 6.06 -5.69 -25.00
CA ARG A 47 5.69 -5.84 -23.59
C ARG A 47 6.29 -4.69 -22.79
N ARG A 48 5.63 -3.53 -22.90
CA ARG A 48 5.95 -2.35 -22.07
C ARG A 48 5.77 -2.73 -20.60
N GLY A 49 6.78 -2.47 -19.78
CA GLY A 49 6.66 -2.59 -18.33
C GLY A 49 5.62 -1.62 -17.78
N SER A 50 5.32 -1.71 -16.48
CA SER A 50 4.25 -0.90 -15.87
C SER A 50 4.51 0.61 -15.87
N GLY A 51 5.74 1.04 -16.20
CA GLY A 51 6.15 2.43 -16.28
C GLY A 51 6.48 3.04 -14.93
N LEU A 52 6.69 4.36 -14.93
CA LEU A 52 6.92 5.16 -13.74
C LEU A 52 5.68 5.98 -13.42
N VAL A 53 5.48 6.26 -12.13
CA VAL A 53 4.49 7.19 -11.62
C VAL A 53 5.18 8.17 -10.66
N VAL A 54 4.57 9.34 -10.47
CA VAL A 54 5.09 10.38 -9.57
C VAL A 54 4.33 10.32 -8.24
N ILE A 55 5.04 10.42 -7.12
CA ILE A 55 4.44 10.54 -5.79
C ILE A 55 3.64 11.85 -5.70
N PRO A 56 2.34 11.82 -5.33
CA PRO A 56 1.51 13.01 -5.22
C PRO A 56 2.06 14.07 -4.27
N ASP A 57 1.68 15.33 -4.53
CA ASP A 57 2.01 16.44 -3.64
C ASP A 57 1.46 16.20 -2.23
N GLY A 58 2.29 16.46 -1.22
CA GLY A 58 1.92 16.30 0.19
C GLY A 58 1.91 14.86 0.72
N LEU A 59 2.23 13.86 -0.13
CA LEU A 59 2.34 12.46 0.26
C LEU A 59 3.82 12.01 0.23
N THR A 60 4.28 11.41 1.33
CA THR A 60 5.51 10.62 1.38
C THR A 60 5.14 9.15 1.24
N MET A 61 5.94 8.38 0.52
CA MET A 61 5.75 6.93 0.40
C MET A 61 6.94 6.21 1.02
N GLU A 62 6.66 5.24 1.88
CA GLU A 62 7.68 4.47 2.61
C GLU A 62 7.56 3.00 2.25
N PHE A 63 8.66 2.41 1.81
CA PHE A 63 8.76 0.99 1.59
C PHE A 63 9.19 0.31 2.89
N ALA A 64 8.27 -0.43 3.48
CA ALA A 64 8.52 -1.22 4.65
C ALA A 64 8.83 -2.66 4.20
N SER A 65 10.12 -2.95 3.99
CA SER A 65 10.59 -4.31 3.71
C SER A 65 11.71 -4.65 4.68
N ALA A 66 11.36 -5.23 5.83
CA ALA A 66 12.35 -5.73 6.76
C ALA A 66 13.01 -7.02 6.22
N ARG A 67 14.35 -7.01 6.23
CA ARG A 67 15.28 -8.16 6.34
C ARG A 67 15.11 -9.32 5.36
N CYS A 68 16.09 -9.42 4.46
CA CYS A 68 16.45 -10.57 3.63
C CYS A 68 15.40 -11.04 2.61
N ALA A 69 15.88 -11.19 1.39
CA ALA A 69 15.14 -11.43 0.16
C ALA A 69 14.42 -12.80 0.05
N GLU A 70 14.17 -13.52 1.15
CA GLU A 70 13.75 -14.92 1.09
C GLU A 70 12.38 -15.23 1.74
N THR A 71 11.78 -14.31 2.51
CA THR A 71 10.42 -14.48 3.08
C THR A 71 9.56 -13.21 2.91
N LEU A 72 9.32 -12.83 1.66
CA LEU A 72 8.83 -11.51 1.24
C LEU A 72 7.34 -11.15 1.53
N VAL A 73 6.61 -11.95 2.32
CA VAL A 73 5.20 -11.67 2.65
C VAL A 73 4.94 -11.76 4.15
N GLU A 74 5.51 -12.76 4.83
CA GLU A 74 5.29 -12.96 6.27
C GLU A 74 5.93 -11.84 7.13
N THR A 75 7.00 -11.21 6.65
CA THR A 75 7.73 -10.16 7.41
C THR A 75 7.06 -8.79 7.36
N GLY A 76 6.18 -8.50 6.39
CA GLY A 76 5.49 -7.20 6.30
C GLY A 76 4.31 -7.05 7.25
N ILE A 77 3.77 -8.15 7.78
CA ILE A 77 2.58 -8.15 8.64
C ILE A 77 2.91 -7.54 10.01
N GLU A 78 4.04 -7.90 10.60
CA GLU A 78 4.43 -7.36 11.91
C GLU A 78 4.64 -5.85 11.85
N ASP A 79 5.39 -5.36 10.85
CA ASP A 79 5.61 -3.92 10.69
C ASP A 79 4.30 -3.18 10.36
N ALA A 80 3.40 -3.76 9.56
CA ALA A 80 2.08 -3.19 9.31
C ALA A 80 1.24 -3.08 10.62
N ALA A 81 1.30 -4.10 11.48
CA ALA A 81 0.66 -4.06 12.79
C ALA A 81 1.29 -2.98 13.70
N ARG A 82 2.62 -2.79 13.64
CA ARG A 82 3.31 -1.73 14.38
C ARG A 82 2.87 -0.35 13.94
N VAL A 83 2.75 -0.10 12.63
CA VAL A 83 2.23 1.17 12.10
C VAL A 83 0.81 1.45 12.61
N LEU A 84 -0.10 0.47 12.49
CA LEU A 84 -1.47 0.61 12.96
C LEU A 84 -1.57 0.88 14.46
N ALA A 85 -0.64 0.34 15.25
CA ALA A 85 -0.53 0.56 16.68
C ALA A 85 0.27 1.83 17.06
N GLY A 86 0.82 2.56 16.09
CA GLY A 86 1.59 3.79 16.32
C GLY A 86 3.01 3.54 16.85
N PHE A 87 3.56 2.34 16.65
CA PHE A 87 4.92 1.99 17.05
C PHE A 87 5.93 2.21 15.91
N PRO A 88 7.19 2.52 16.25
CA PRO A 88 8.27 2.57 15.26
C PRO A 88 8.47 1.22 14.56
N TYR A 89 8.82 1.28 13.28
CA TYR A 89 9.15 0.15 12.42
C TYR A 89 10.30 0.53 11.46
N TYR A 90 10.79 -0.42 10.67
CA TYR A 90 11.91 -0.19 9.75
C TYR A 90 11.42 0.13 8.33
N THR A 91 11.91 1.24 7.78
CA THR A 91 11.71 1.63 6.38
C THR A 91 13.00 1.38 5.59
N SER A 92 12.90 0.69 4.45
CA SER A 92 14.03 0.42 3.55
C SER A 92 14.27 1.55 2.55
N GLU A 93 13.22 2.30 2.21
CA GLU A 93 13.28 3.42 1.26
C GLU A 93 12.14 4.40 1.52
N THR A 94 12.45 5.70 1.51
CA THR A 94 11.47 6.78 1.64
C THR A 94 11.50 7.64 0.39
N LEU A 95 10.36 7.76 -0.29
CA LEU A 95 10.15 8.61 -1.46
C LEU A 95 9.30 9.83 -1.09
N LYS A 96 9.83 11.01 -1.38
CA LYS A 96 9.22 12.32 -1.15
C LYS A 96 8.25 12.70 -2.28
N PRO A 97 7.36 13.68 -2.04
CA PRO A 97 6.52 14.27 -3.09
C PRO A 97 7.33 14.65 -4.34
N GLY A 98 6.77 14.37 -5.52
CA GLY A 98 7.39 14.68 -6.81
C GLY A 98 8.46 13.69 -7.26
N GLN A 99 8.91 12.76 -6.43
CA GLN A 99 9.84 11.71 -6.85
C GLN A 99 9.13 10.66 -7.73
N HIS A 100 9.90 10.00 -8.60
CA HIS A 100 9.41 8.91 -9.43
C HIS A 100 9.53 7.56 -8.70
N VAL A 101 8.56 6.68 -8.94
CA VAL A 101 8.53 5.30 -8.47
C VAL A 101 8.01 4.40 -9.57
N ASP A 102 8.44 3.14 -9.58
CA ASP A 102 7.85 2.14 -10.46
C ASP A 102 6.35 1.99 -10.21
N ASN A 103 5.58 1.84 -11.27
CA ASN A 103 4.15 1.60 -11.19
C ASN A 103 3.86 0.14 -10.82
N TYR A 104 4.15 -0.24 -9.58
CA TYR A 104 4.02 -1.61 -9.12
C TYR A 104 2.63 -2.19 -9.42
N SER A 105 2.58 -3.38 -10.01
CA SER A 105 1.33 -4.13 -10.14
C SER A 105 1.00 -4.74 -8.78
N LEU A 106 -0.19 -4.47 -8.28
CA LEU A 106 -0.69 -4.84 -6.96
C LEU A 106 -1.74 -5.94 -7.12
N THR A 107 -1.62 -6.99 -6.32
CA THR A 107 -2.58 -8.11 -6.28
C THR A 107 -3.02 -8.36 -4.85
N TYR A 108 -4.18 -9.00 -4.72
CA TYR A 108 -4.73 -9.41 -3.43
C TYR A 108 -3.69 -10.18 -2.60
N ALA A 109 -3.61 -9.81 -1.33
CA ALA A 109 -2.83 -10.46 -0.28
C ALA A 109 -3.81 -10.77 0.87
N ALA A 110 -3.97 -12.04 1.20
CA ALA A 110 -4.94 -12.48 2.20
C ALA A 110 -4.59 -11.96 3.61
N GLU A 111 -3.32 -11.71 3.87
CA GLU A 111 -2.79 -11.10 5.08
C GLU A 111 -3.41 -9.73 5.33
N GLY A 112 -3.73 -8.99 4.26
CA GLY A 112 -4.42 -7.71 4.33
C GLY A 112 -5.77 -7.81 5.05
N ASP A 113 -6.47 -8.95 4.98
CA ASP A 113 -7.79 -9.12 5.58
C ASP A 113 -7.76 -9.15 7.11
N LEU A 114 -6.60 -9.40 7.71
CA LEU A 114 -6.40 -9.37 9.17
C LEU A 114 -6.43 -7.95 9.74
N PHE A 115 -6.25 -6.93 8.91
CA PHE A 115 -6.11 -5.55 9.36
C PHE A 115 -7.41 -4.75 9.29
N THR A 116 -7.65 -4.00 10.36
CA THR A 116 -8.66 -2.94 10.47
C THR A 116 -7.96 -1.60 10.63
N PRO A 117 -8.55 -0.49 10.16
CA PRO A 117 -7.98 0.83 10.36
C PRO A 117 -8.00 1.23 11.83
N SER A 118 -7.16 2.20 12.18
CA SER A 118 -7.12 2.86 13.49
C SER A 118 -7.45 4.35 13.33
N SER A 119 -7.51 5.08 14.44
CA SER A 119 -7.75 6.53 14.47
C SER A 119 -6.70 7.36 13.71
N HIS A 120 -5.47 6.85 13.56
CA HIS A 120 -4.38 7.55 12.87
C HIS A 120 -3.98 6.95 11.52
N CYS A 121 -4.47 5.75 11.19
CA CYS A 121 -3.99 5.00 10.04
C CYS A 121 -5.09 4.23 9.29
N ASP A 122 -5.23 4.53 8.01
CA ASP A 122 -6.13 3.83 7.09
C ASP A 122 -5.52 2.54 6.55
N VAL A 123 -6.37 1.61 6.13
CA VAL A 123 -5.94 0.33 5.53
C VAL A 123 -6.40 0.23 4.08
N ILE A 124 -5.45 0.06 3.17
CA ILE A 124 -5.69 -0.14 1.74
C ILE A 124 -5.39 -1.59 1.36
N LYS A 125 -6.36 -2.23 0.71
CA LYS A 125 -6.29 -3.62 0.24
C LYS A 125 -6.64 -3.69 -1.25
N ILE A 126 -6.14 -4.72 -1.92
CA ILE A 126 -6.55 -5.05 -3.29
C ILE A 126 -7.60 -6.15 -3.23
N SER A 127 -8.74 -6.00 -3.89
CA SER A 127 -9.77 -7.05 -3.93
C SER A 127 -9.27 -8.31 -4.65
N ALA A 128 -9.71 -9.49 -4.20
CA ALA A 128 -9.54 -10.72 -4.96
C ALA A 128 -10.14 -10.55 -6.37
N GLY A 129 -9.30 -10.59 -7.40
CA GLY A 129 -9.72 -10.26 -8.76
C GLY A 129 -8.59 -9.66 -9.61
N PRO A 130 -8.91 -8.71 -10.52
CA PRO A 130 -7.91 -8.12 -11.40
C PRO A 130 -6.89 -7.30 -10.61
N LYS A 131 -5.69 -7.19 -11.19
CA LYS A 131 -4.60 -6.40 -10.59
C LYS A 131 -5.00 -4.92 -10.53
N ALA A 132 -4.46 -4.22 -9.54
CA ALA A 132 -4.36 -2.77 -9.54
C ALA A 132 -2.91 -2.36 -9.79
N HIS A 133 -2.68 -1.07 -9.90
CA HIS A 133 -1.34 -0.48 -9.97
C HIS A 133 -1.18 0.61 -8.92
N LEU A 134 0.06 0.97 -8.59
CA LEU A 134 0.34 2.05 -7.64
C LEU A 134 -0.30 3.38 -8.08
N SER A 135 -0.34 3.65 -9.38
CA SER A 135 -1.08 4.79 -9.95
C SER A 135 -2.57 4.78 -9.61
N ASP A 136 -3.20 3.61 -9.48
CA ASP A 136 -4.60 3.51 -9.06
C ASP A 136 -4.77 3.92 -7.59
N ILE A 137 -3.80 3.61 -6.72
CA ILE A 137 -3.77 4.06 -5.32
C ILE A 137 -3.71 5.58 -5.24
N PHE A 138 -2.86 6.20 -6.08
CA PHE A 138 -2.77 7.66 -6.16
C PHE A 138 -4.02 8.30 -6.77
N ASN A 139 -4.74 7.57 -7.61
CA ASN A 139 -6.05 8.01 -8.06
C ASN A 139 -7.09 7.97 -6.92
N VAL A 140 -7.08 6.94 -6.07
CA VAL A 140 -7.93 6.87 -4.87
C VAL A 140 -7.61 8.03 -3.92
N TYR A 141 -6.33 8.26 -3.63
CA TYR A 141 -5.86 9.38 -2.79
C TYR A 141 -6.47 10.73 -3.24
N ARG A 142 -6.42 11.00 -4.54
CA ARG A 142 -6.95 12.25 -5.11
C ARG A 142 -8.48 12.28 -5.17
N THR A 143 -9.10 11.18 -5.61
CA THR A 143 -10.55 11.12 -5.85
C THR A 143 -11.34 11.22 -4.55
N LEU A 144 -10.84 10.61 -3.47
CA LEU A 144 -11.48 10.64 -2.16
C LEU A 144 -11.03 11.84 -1.32
N GLY A 145 -10.09 12.67 -1.80
CA GLY A 145 -9.56 13.80 -1.05
C GLY A 145 -8.85 13.37 0.24
N CYS A 146 -8.16 12.22 0.21
CA CYS A 146 -7.48 11.67 1.38
C CYS A 146 -6.40 12.64 1.90
N THR A 147 -6.29 12.76 3.22
CA THR A 147 -5.36 13.68 3.89
C THR A 147 -4.04 13.04 4.30
N TRP A 148 -3.78 11.81 3.83
CA TRP A 148 -2.57 11.06 4.16
C TRP A 148 -1.31 11.87 3.86
N LYS A 149 -0.41 11.89 4.83
CA LYS A 149 0.96 12.42 4.77
C LYS A 149 1.96 11.33 4.47
N THR A 150 1.68 10.09 4.90
CA THR A 150 2.55 8.94 4.64
C THR A 150 1.74 7.74 4.15
N LEU A 151 2.20 7.13 3.05
CA LEU A 151 1.74 5.84 2.56
C LEU A 151 2.81 4.78 2.83
N HIS A 152 2.52 3.88 3.75
CA HIS A 152 3.36 2.77 4.16
C HIS A 152 3.06 1.56 3.27
N TYR A 153 3.95 1.27 2.34
CA TYR A 153 3.78 0.17 1.41
C TYR A 153 4.60 -1.03 1.85
N PHE A 154 3.93 -2.18 1.99
CA PHE A 154 4.53 -3.47 2.35
C PHE A 154 4.52 -4.41 1.13
N PRO A 155 5.38 -4.17 0.11
CA PRO A 155 5.42 -5.02 -1.06
C PRO A 155 6.19 -6.31 -0.81
N CYS A 156 5.74 -7.37 -1.48
CA CYS A 156 6.60 -8.49 -1.85
C CYS A 156 7.53 -8.05 -3.00
N ARG A 157 8.62 -7.33 -2.70
CA ARG A 157 9.63 -6.87 -3.68
C ARG A 157 10.40 -8.03 -4.33
N ALA A 158 9.72 -8.87 -5.11
CA ALA A 158 10.35 -9.82 -6.01
C ALA A 158 10.64 -9.13 -7.36
N ASN A 159 11.91 -8.95 -7.70
CA ASN A 159 12.28 -8.60 -9.06
C ASN A 159 11.95 -9.79 -9.98
N LYS A 160 10.91 -9.66 -10.82
CA LYS A 160 10.45 -10.73 -11.73
C LYS A 160 11.43 -11.10 -12.86
N LEU A 161 12.65 -10.55 -12.83
CA LEU A 161 13.76 -10.95 -13.70
C LEU A 161 14.75 -11.90 -13.03
N LEU A 162 14.79 -11.94 -11.69
CA LEU A 162 15.73 -12.80 -10.95
C LEU A 162 15.11 -14.15 -10.55
N ALA A 163 13.84 -14.37 -10.91
CA ALA A 163 13.08 -15.58 -10.58
C ALA A 163 12.90 -16.53 -11.78
N ALA A 164 13.82 -16.49 -12.76
CA ALA A 164 13.84 -17.38 -13.91
C ALA A 164 15.21 -18.05 -14.04
#